data_AF-A0A384KMB2-F1
#
_entry.id   AF-A0A384KMB2-F1
#
_cell.length_a   1.000
_cell.length_b   1.000
_cell.length_c   1.000
_cell.angle_alpha   90.00
_cell.angle_beta   90.00
_cell.angle_gamma   90.00
#
_symmetry.space_group_name_H-M   'P 1'
#
loop_
_entity.id
_entity.type
_entity.pdbx_description
1 polymer ?
#
loop_
_entity_poly.entity_id
_entity_poly.type
_entity_poly.pdbx_seq_one_letter_code
_entity_poly.pdbx_strand_id
1 'polypeptide(L)'
;MAQAEIENSFTILQPVEAEPMSVLDHVNDMIAKKKMEKRNKKEQLNEWGNMKKKEKTDELKLQWKLIQHENLAERSEYHKVKKDEKMPEFFQVATLINGDHKIKVGAGQESQSLHTSNRRKKKCLSALQQLERDKDMKEWCVKRYTKIQREKNIGGKSFVRKQRRQLLKMKKS
;
A
#
# COMPACT_ATOMS: atom_id res chain seq x y z
N MET A 1 -21.84 -55.22 -54.50
CA MET A 1 -21.67 -55.40 -53.04
C MET A 1 -20.31 -54.82 -52.69
N ALA A 2 -20.31 -53.61 -52.13
CA ALA A 2 -19.12 -52.83 -51.82
C ALA A 2 -18.64 -53.19 -50.41
N GLN A 3 -17.52 -53.91 -50.32
CA GLN A 3 -16.81 -54.20 -49.09
C GLN A 3 -15.32 -54.19 -49.38
N ALA A 4 -14.73 -53.01 -49.35
CA ALA A 4 -13.30 -52.77 -49.15
C ALA A 4 -13.14 -51.25 -49.16
N GLU A 5 -12.81 -50.65 -48.01
CA GLU A 5 -12.27 -49.28 -47.82
C GLU A 5 -12.65 -48.72 -46.42
N ILE A 6 -12.43 -49.48 -45.35
CA ILE A 6 -12.42 -48.88 -43.99
C ILE A 6 -11.35 -49.56 -43.13
N GLU A 7 -10.14 -49.69 -43.64
CA GLU A 7 -8.98 -50.01 -42.81
C GLU A 7 -7.78 -49.26 -43.38
N ASN A 8 -7.70 -47.95 -43.18
CA ASN A 8 -6.42 -47.26 -43.33
C ASN A 8 -6.33 -46.03 -42.41
N SER A 9 -5.38 -46.15 -41.49
CA SER A 9 -4.63 -45.11 -40.77
C SER A 9 -5.39 -44.15 -39.85
N PHE A 10 -5.78 -44.64 -38.67
CA PHE A 10 -5.79 -43.80 -37.46
C PHE A 10 -4.53 -44.08 -36.62
N THR A 11 -3.35 -43.75 -37.16
CA THR A 11 -2.12 -43.67 -36.37
C THR A 11 -2.08 -42.30 -35.69
N ILE A 12 -2.84 -42.16 -34.60
CA ILE A 12 -3.03 -40.88 -33.88
C ILE A 12 -1.75 -40.42 -33.15
N LEU A 13 -0.78 -41.32 -32.96
CA LEU A 13 0.47 -41.01 -32.25
C LEU A 13 1.66 -41.26 -33.19
N GLN A 14 2.27 -40.18 -33.65
CA GLN A 14 3.63 -40.25 -34.22
C GLN A 14 4.61 -40.59 -33.08
N PRO A 15 5.45 -41.62 -33.22
CA PRO A 15 6.54 -41.84 -32.29
C PRO A 15 7.52 -40.66 -32.43
N VAL A 16 7.50 -39.75 -31.46
CA VAL A 16 8.50 -38.70 -31.36
C VAL A 16 9.76 -39.36 -30.80
N GLU A 17 10.75 -39.56 -31.65
CA GLU A 17 12.08 -39.97 -31.20
C GLU A 17 12.65 -38.84 -30.33
N ALA A 18 12.84 -39.14 -29.04
CA ALA A 18 13.44 -38.18 -28.12
C ALA A 18 14.90 -37.94 -28.52
N GLU A 19 15.24 -36.71 -28.87
CA GLU A 19 16.63 -36.31 -29.09
C GLU A 19 17.47 -36.69 -27.86
N PRO A 20 18.69 -37.23 -28.06
CA PRO A 20 19.52 -37.66 -26.94
C PRO A 20 19.86 -36.45 -26.08
N MET A 21 19.22 -36.34 -24.90
CA MET A 21 19.51 -35.26 -23.96
C MET A 21 20.98 -35.35 -23.54
N SER A 22 21.75 -34.33 -23.91
CA SER A 22 23.11 -34.13 -23.44
C SER A 22 23.12 -34.02 -21.92
N VAL A 23 23.95 -34.83 -21.27
CA VAL A 23 24.12 -34.81 -19.80
C VAL A 23 24.56 -33.43 -19.32
N LEU A 24 25.34 -32.72 -20.12
CA LEU A 24 25.77 -31.34 -19.84
C LEU A 24 24.58 -30.38 -19.82
N ASP A 25 23.66 -30.50 -20.77
CA ASP A 25 22.48 -29.64 -20.85
C ASP A 25 21.54 -29.91 -19.67
N HIS A 26 21.36 -31.17 -19.29
CA HIS A 26 20.57 -31.53 -18.11
C HIS A 26 21.16 -30.96 -16.81
N VAL A 27 22.48 -31.03 -16.63
CA VAL A 27 23.16 -30.47 -15.46
C VAL A 27 23.07 -28.94 -15.46
N ASN A 28 23.23 -28.29 -16.62
CA ASN A 28 23.08 -26.86 -16.77
C ASN A 28 21.65 -26.40 -16.42
N ASP A 29 20.63 -27.13 -16.86
CA ASP A 29 19.23 -26.89 -16.53
C ASP A 29 18.95 -27.06 -15.03
N MET A 30 19.52 -28.09 -14.40
CA MET A 30 19.41 -28.26 -12.94
C MET A 30 20.03 -27.09 -12.18
N ILE A 31 21.19 -26.61 -12.63
CA ILE A 31 21.86 -25.44 -12.03
C ILE A 31 21.02 -24.18 -12.26
N ALA A 32 20.47 -23.98 -13.46
CA ALA A 32 19.61 -22.86 -13.78
C ALA A 32 18.34 -22.86 -12.94
N LYS A 33 17.67 -24.00 -12.80
CA LYS A 33 16.49 -24.18 -11.92
C LYS A 33 16.82 -23.85 -10.47
N LYS A 34 17.93 -24.38 -9.93
CA LYS A 34 18.39 -24.05 -8.56
C LYS A 34 18.69 -22.55 -8.38
N LYS A 35 19.24 -21.88 -9.41
CA LYS A 35 19.48 -20.42 -9.38
C LYS A 35 18.16 -19.64 -9.40
N MET A 36 17.21 -20.04 -10.23
CA MET A 36 15.88 -19.42 -10.30
C MET A 36 15.12 -19.60 -8.99
N GLU A 37 15.12 -20.78 -8.39
CA GLU A 37 14.50 -21.01 -7.08
C GLU A 37 15.10 -20.11 -5.99
N LYS A 38 16.42 -19.94 -5.98
CA LYS A 38 17.10 -19.04 -5.04
C LYS A 38 16.72 -17.57 -5.26
N ARG A 39 16.50 -17.14 -6.52
CA ARG A 39 16.03 -15.79 -6.84
C ARG A 39 14.57 -15.60 -6.42
N ASN A 40 13.71 -16.54 -6.78
CA ASN A 40 12.30 -16.53 -6.42
C ASN A 40 12.10 -16.47 -4.91
N LYS A 41 12.88 -17.22 -4.11
CA LYS A 41 12.84 -17.14 -2.63
C LYS A 41 13.25 -15.78 -2.06
N LYS A 42 14.06 -14.99 -2.77
CA LYS A 42 14.46 -13.63 -2.35
C LYS A 42 13.42 -12.58 -2.75
N GLU A 43 12.78 -12.78 -3.89
CA GLU A 43 11.83 -11.84 -4.47
C GLU A 43 10.40 -12.11 -4.03
N GLN A 44 10.07 -13.34 -3.64
CA GLN A 44 8.73 -13.77 -3.32
C GLN A 44 8.73 -14.58 -2.03
N LEU A 45 7.74 -14.32 -1.19
CA LEU A 45 7.52 -15.05 0.05
C LEU A 45 6.55 -16.20 -0.21
N ASN A 46 7.09 -17.41 -0.43
CA ASN A 46 6.30 -18.59 -0.78
C ASN A 46 5.30 -18.99 0.32
N GLU A 47 5.68 -18.82 1.58
CA GLU A 47 4.84 -19.14 2.75
C GLU A 47 3.58 -18.27 2.83
N TRP A 48 3.57 -17.13 2.14
CA TRP A 48 2.49 -16.14 2.18
C TRP A 48 1.92 -15.87 0.79
N GLY A 49 1.56 -16.95 0.07
CA GLY A 49 0.88 -16.85 -1.22
C GLY A 49 1.73 -16.20 -2.32
N ASN A 50 3.05 -16.42 -2.29
CA ASN A 50 4.02 -15.83 -3.23
C ASN A 50 4.00 -14.29 -3.22
N MET A 51 3.97 -13.69 -2.03
CA MET A 51 3.98 -12.23 -1.89
C MET A 51 5.27 -11.64 -2.45
N LYS A 52 5.15 -10.82 -3.50
CA LYS A 52 6.30 -10.14 -4.12
C LYS A 52 6.87 -9.07 -3.20
N LYS A 53 8.20 -8.99 -3.14
CA LYS A 53 8.95 -7.88 -2.54
C LYS A 53 8.70 -6.63 -3.36
N LYS A 54 8.29 -5.55 -2.70
CA LYS A 54 8.03 -4.26 -3.35
C LYS A 54 9.17 -3.29 -3.09
N GLU A 55 9.44 -2.44 -4.09
CA GLU A 55 10.34 -1.32 -3.92
C GLU A 55 9.72 -0.26 -2.99
N LYS A 56 10.55 0.30 -2.11
CA LYS A 56 10.13 1.28 -1.11
C LYS A 56 10.19 2.68 -1.69
N THR A 57 9.18 3.04 -2.49
CA THR A 57 9.01 4.41 -2.99
C THR A 57 8.71 5.37 -1.83
N ASP A 58 9.02 6.66 -2.02
CA ASP A 58 8.84 7.65 -0.94
C ASP A 58 7.37 7.87 -0.58
N GLU A 59 6.47 7.77 -1.56
CA GLU A 59 5.02 7.80 -1.33
C GLU A 59 4.57 6.67 -0.40
N LEU A 60 5.10 5.46 -0.59
CA LEU A 60 4.78 4.30 0.24
C LEU A 60 5.35 4.45 1.65
N LYS A 61 6.54 5.06 1.80
CA LYS A 61 7.09 5.37 3.13
C LYS A 61 6.21 6.37 3.88
N LEU A 62 5.66 7.38 3.18
CA LEU A 62 4.75 8.34 3.79
C LEU A 62 3.42 7.68 4.19
N GLN A 63 2.87 6.81 3.34
CA GLN A 63 1.66 6.03 3.66
C GLN A 63 1.91 5.11 4.86
N TRP A 64 3.09 4.49 4.94
CA TRP A 64 3.47 3.67 6.09
C TRP A 64 3.54 4.49 7.38
N LYS A 65 4.14 5.69 7.35
CA LYS A 65 4.16 6.61 8.50
C LYS A 65 2.76 7.02 8.91
N LEU A 66 1.85 7.21 7.95
CA LEU A 66 0.45 7.48 8.26
C LEU A 66 -0.16 6.33 9.07
N ILE A 67 0.06 5.09 8.64
CA ILE A 67 -0.42 3.87 9.32
C ILE A 67 0.18 3.75 10.74
N GLN A 68 1.46 4.09 10.91
CA GLN A 68 2.10 4.08 12.23
C GLN A 68 1.51 5.10 13.19
N HIS A 69 1.08 6.24 12.66
CA HIS A 69 0.55 7.36 13.43
C HIS A 69 -0.97 7.52 13.28
N GLU A 70 -1.71 6.44 12.97
CA GLU A 70 -3.19 6.43 12.87
C GLU A 70 -3.86 7.01 14.11
N ASN A 71 -3.28 6.76 15.29
CA ASN A 71 -3.72 7.32 16.58
C ASN A 71 -3.76 8.85 16.64
N LEU A 72 -2.95 9.52 15.83
CA LEU A 72 -2.89 10.98 15.78
C LEU A 72 -3.86 11.54 14.73
N ALA A 73 -4.23 10.74 13.74
CA ALA A 73 -5.18 11.14 12.72
C ALA A 73 -6.61 11.09 13.27
N GLU A 74 -7.00 10.01 13.96
CA GLU A 74 -8.40 9.84 14.35
C GLU A 74 -8.73 10.48 15.71
N ARG A 75 -9.72 11.38 15.72
CA ARG A 75 -10.05 12.22 16.89
C ARG A 75 -10.75 11.45 18.02
N SER A 76 -11.44 10.36 17.69
CA SER A 76 -12.37 9.67 18.59
C SER A 76 -12.10 8.18 18.72
N GLU A 77 -11.06 7.68 18.04
CA GLU A 77 -10.70 6.28 18.04
C GLU A 77 -9.31 6.11 18.66
N TYR A 78 -9.19 5.15 19.56
CA TYR A 78 -7.94 4.84 20.24
C TYR A 78 -7.43 3.50 19.71
N HIS A 79 -6.39 3.52 18.88
CA HIS A 79 -5.72 2.30 18.45
C HIS A 79 -4.52 2.01 19.35
N LYS A 80 -4.07 0.76 19.29
CA LYS A 80 -2.83 0.35 19.97
C LYS A 80 -1.67 1.17 19.40
N VAL A 81 -0.92 1.81 20.28
CA VAL A 81 0.28 2.55 19.88
C VAL A 81 1.32 1.56 19.38
N LYS A 82 1.57 1.58 18.08
CA LYS A 82 2.66 0.84 17.45
C LYS A 82 3.97 1.61 17.65
N LYS A 83 5.07 0.89 17.84
CA LYS A 83 6.41 1.50 17.88
C LYS A 83 6.79 1.96 16.46
N ASP A 84 7.71 2.91 16.38
CA ASP A 84 8.29 3.36 15.11
C ASP A 84 9.17 2.24 14.51
N GLU A 85 8.51 1.33 13.80
CA GLU A 85 9.12 0.18 13.16
C GLU A 85 9.55 0.51 11.72
N LYS A 86 10.54 -0.22 11.22
CA LYS A 86 10.94 -0.10 9.81
C LYS A 86 9.84 -0.69 8.93
N MET A 87 9.61 -0.08 7.78
CA MET A 87 8.65 -0.59 6.79
C MET A 87 8.98 -2.04 6.40
N PRO A 88 7.99 -2.96 6.39
CA PRO A 88 8.18 -4.34 6.00
C PRO A 88 8.82 -4.49 4.62
N GLU A 89 9.55 -5.58 4.38
CA GLU A 89 10.12 -5.87 3.05
C GLU A 89 9.08 -6.43 2.08
N PHE A 90 8.18 -7.28 2.59
CA PHE A 90 7.09 -7.87 1.83
C PHE A 90 5.79 -7.21 2.27
N PHE A 91 5.13 -6.52 1.35
CA PHE A 91 3.83 -5.91 1.58
C PHE A 91 3.08 -5.76 0.25
N GLN A 92 1.76 -5.70 0.33
CA GLN A 92 0.90 -5.42 -0.81
C GLN A 92 0.01 -4.22 -0.50
N VAL A 93 -0.28 -3.44 -1.54
CA VAL A 93 -1.21 -2.31 -1.46
C VAL A 93 -2.40 -2.74 -2.29
N ALA A 94 -3.57 -2.75 -1.66
CA ALA A 94 -4.82 -3.18 -2.27
C ALA A 94 -5.85 -2.05 -2.19
N THR A 95 -6.86 -2.15 -3.05
CA THR A 95 -8.03 -1.27 -2.99
C THR A 95 -9.23 -2.10 -2.57
N LEU A 96 -10.02 -1.59 -1.64
CA LEU A 96 -11.24 -2.26 -1.22
C LEU A 96 -12.27 -2.21 -2.35
N ILE A 97 -12.74 -3.38 -2.76
CA ILE A 97 -13.86 -3.54 -3.68
C ILE A 97 -15.06 -3.89 -2.79
N ASN A 98 -16.01 -2.96 -2.69
CA ASN A 98 -17.24 -3.22 -1.95
C ASN A 98 -18.02 -4.32 -2.69
N GLY A 99 -18.26 -5.46 -2.03
CA GLY A 99 -19.03 -6.55 -2.60
C GLY A 99 -20.53 -6.23 -2.68
N ASP A 100 -21.21 -6.82 -3.65
CA ASP A 100 -22.64 -6.61 -3.95
C ASP A 100 -23.59 -7.05 -2.80
N HIS A 101 -23.07 -7.76 -1.79
CA HIS A 101 -23.86 -8.37 -0.72
C HIS A 101 -24.45 -7.39 0.31
N LYS A 102 -24.08 -6.09 0.32
CA LYS A 102 -24.53 -5.16 1.37
C LYS A 102 -25.41 -3.98 0.93
N ILE A 103 -25.89 -3.96 -0.32
CA ILE A 103 -26.86 -2.95 -0.77
C ILE A 103 -27.92 -3.60 -1.68
N LYS A 104 -28.99 -4.15 -1.09
CA LYS A 104 -30.26 -4.31 -1.82
C LYS A 104 -30.98 -2.97 -1.77
N VAL A 105 -30.98 -2.32 -2.92
CA VAL A 105 -31.67 -1.07 -3.20
C VAL A 105 -33.20 -1.26 -3.14
N GLY A 106 -33.87 -0.54 -2.25
CA GLY A 106 -35.27 -0.14 -2.42
C GLY A 106 -35.32 1.32 -2.89
N ALA A 107 -36.39 1.74 -3.57
CA ALA A 107 -36.53 3.10 -4.11
C ALA A 107 -36.72 4.21 -3.03
N GLY A 108 -36.74 3.85 -1.75
CA GLY A 108 -36.97 4.75 -0.61
C GLY A 108 -35.70 5.27 0.07
N GLN A 109 -35.89 6.24 0.96
CA GLN A 109 -34.86 6.93 1.77
C GLN A 109 -34.05 5.98 2.68
N GLU A 110 -34.55 4.77 2.93
CA GLU A 110 -33.95 3.73 3.76
C GLU A 110 -32.70 3.03 3.17
N SER A 111 -32.37 3.25 1.88
CA SER A 111 -31.29 2.52 1.17
C SER A 111 -29.85 3.00 1.44
N GLN A 112 -29.54 3.49 2.65
CA GLN A 112 -28.19 3.99 3.01
C GLN A 112 -27.46 3.11 4.03
N SER A 113 -27.48 1.79 3.88
CA SER A 113 -26.84 0.85 4.82
C SER A 113 -25.30 0.80 4.76
N LEU A 114 -24.67 1.63 3.93
CA LEU A 114 -23.26 1.97 3.97
C LEU A 114 -23.21 3.47 3.65
N HIS A 115 -22.56 4.30 4.47
CA HIS A 115 -22.42 5.76 4.30
C HIS A 115 -21.71 6.22 2.99
N THR A 116 -21.84 5.48 1.90
CA THR A 116 -21.53 5.86 0.54
C THR A 116 -22.74 6.61 -0.04
N SER A 117 -22.65 7.94 -0.08
CA SER A 117 -23.56 8.75 -0.88
C SER A 117 -23.66 8.20 -2.31
N ASN A 118 -24.84 8.16 -2.92
CA ASN A 118 -25.07 7.82 -4.34
C ASN A 118 -24.29 8.71 -5.34
N ARG A 119 -23.66 9.78 -4.86
CA ARG A 119 -22.74 10.58 -5.66
C ARG A 119 -21.45 9.79 -5.89
N ARG A 120 -21.06 9.61 -7.15
CA ARG A 120 -19.77 9.05 -7.58
C ARG A 120 -18.61 9.82 -6.92
N LYS A 121 -18.20 9.42 -5.71
CA LYS A 121 -17.03 9.98 -5.03
C LYS A 121 -15.81 9.69 -5.91
N LYS A 122 -14.99 10.71 -6.17
CA LYS A 122 -13.75 10.52 -6.94
C LYS A 122 -12.87 9.54 -6.18
N LYS A 123 -12.56 8.39 -6.78
CA LYS A 123 -11.62 7.42 -6.22
C LYS A 123 -10.28 8.15 -5.96
N CYS A 124 -9.77 8.04 -4.75
CA CYS A 124 -8.42 8.52 -4.42
C CYS A 124 -7.42 7.43 -4.78
N LEU A 125 -6.23 7.82 -5.23
CA LEU A 125 -5.17 6.86 -5.58
C LEU A 125 -4.44 6.36 -4.33
N SER A 126 -4.41 7.17 -3.26
CA SER A 126 -3.72 6.85 -2.01
C SER A 126 -4.51 7.25 -0.77
N ALA A 127 -4.20 6.61 0.35
CA ALA A 127 -4.75 6.95 1.66
C ALA A 127 -4.37 8.39 2.09
N LEU A 128 -3.15 8.83 1.77
CA LEU A 128 -2.71 10.21 2.01
C LEU A 128 -3.55 11.24 1.25
N GLN A 129 -3.86 10.96 -0.03
CA GLN A 129 -4.69 11.86 -0.83
C GLN A 129 -6.13 11.92 -0.30
N GLN A 130 -6.62 10.83 0.30
CA GLN A 130 -7.90 10.84 1.00
C GLN A 130 -7.86 11.73 2.24
N LEU A 131 -6.80 11.65 3.05
CA LEU A 131 -6.59 12.53 4.20
C LEU A 131 -6.48 14.00 3.81
N GLU A 132 -5.77 14.31 2.73
CA GLU A 132 -5.60 15.70 2.25
C GLU A 132 -6.93 16.33 1.82
N ARG A 133 -7.84 15.52 1.27
CA ARG A 133 -9.19 15.95 0.87
C ARG A 133 -10.12 16.17 2.05
N ASP A 134 -9.82 15.62 3.22
CA ASP A 134 -10.59 15.82 4.42
C ASP A 134 -10.33 17.22 5.00
N LYS A 135 -11.35 18.09 4.87
CA LYS A 135 -11.25 19.49 5.30
C LYS A 135 -11.23 19.62 6.82
N ASP A 136 -12.03 18.82 7.51
CA ASP A 136 -12.19 18.91 8.96
C ASP A 136 -10.90 18.47 9.65
N MET A 137 -10.30 17.39 9.12
CA MET A 137 -8.98 16.93 9.54
C MET A 137 -7.91 17.99 9.34
N LYS A 138 -7.90 18.63 8.16
CA LYS A 138 -6.91 19.66 7.84
C LYS A 138 -7.00 20.85 8.79
N GLU A 139 -8.21 21.33 9.07
CA GLU A 139 -8.41 22.43 10.02
C GLU A 139 -7.94 22.06 11.43
N TRP A 140 -8.27 20.85 11.88
CA TRP A 140 -7.81 20.34 13.17
C TRP A 140 -6.28 20.25 13.25
N CYS A 141 -5.63 19.70 12.22
CA CYS A 141 -4.17 19.60 12.12
C CYS A 141 -3.51 20.97 12.22
N VAL A 142 -4.01 21.99 11.49
CA VAL A 142 -3.49 23.36 11.55
C VAL A 142 -3.66 23.95 12.94
N LYS A 143 -4.83 23.79 13.56
CA LYS A 143 -5.11 24.28 14.92
C LYS A 143 -4.19 23.62 15.96
N ARG A 144 -3.99 22.31 15.86
CA ARG A 144 -3.13 21.55 16.79
C ARG A 144 -1.65 21.90 16.59
N TYR A 145 -1.19 21.96 15.34
CA TYR A 145 0.17 22.33 14.99
C TYR A 145 0.52 23.74 15.47
N THR A 146 -0.32 24.73 15.19
CA THR A 146 -0.10 26.12 15.62
C THR A 146 -0.08 26.25 17.15
N LYS A 147 -0.92 25.50 17.86
CA LYS A 147 -0.88 25.43 19.33
C LYS A 147 0.46 24.90 19.83
N ILE A 148 0.89 23.73 19.35
CA ILE A 148 2.17 23.11 19.72
C ILE A 148 3.35 24.03 19.39
N GLN A 149 3.32 24.68 18.23
CA GLN A 149 4.38 25.57 17.81
C GLN A 149 4.45 26.84 18.66
N ARG A 150 3.30 27.39 19.09
CA ARG A 150 3.29 28.49 20.07
C ARG A 150 3.91 28.02 21.38
N GLU A 151 3.47 26.90 21.92
CA GLU A 151 3.98 26.32 23.18
C GLU A 151 5.50 26.11 23.13
N LYS A 152 6.02 25.48 22.06
CA LYS A 152 7.46 25.27 21.88
C LYS A 152 8.27 26.56 21.69
N ASN A 153 7.65 27.60 21.16
CA ASN A 153 8.32 28.89 20.93
C ASN A 153 8.21 29.86 22.10
N ILE A 154 7.48 29.52 23.17
CA ILE A 154 7.48 30.32 24.40
C ILE A 154 8.91 30.38 24.94
N GLY A 155 9.39 31.60 25.22
CA GLY A 155 10.76 31.82 25.72
C GLY A 155 11.87 31.59 24.69
N GLY A 156 11.53 31.34 23.42
CA GLY A 156 12.50 31.14 22.36
C GLY A 156 13.33 32.40 22.03
N LYS A 157 14.21 32.29 21.05
CA LYS A 157 15.12 33.39 20.63
C LYS A 157 14.38 34.69 20.29
N SER A 158 13.16 34.60 19.75
CA SER A 158 12.31 35.75 19.45
C SER A 158 11.93 36.54 20.71
N PHE A 159 11.62 35.85 21.80
CA PHE A 159 11.32 36.45 23.10
C PHE A 159 12.55 37.19 23.66
N VAL A 160 13.71 36.52 23.71
CA VAL A 160 14.96 37.12 24.19
C VAL A 160 15.36 38.34 23.35
N ARG A 161 15.23 38.25 22.02
CA ARG A 161 15.50 39.38 21.11
C ARG A 161 14.54 40.55 21.36
N LYS A 162 13.26 40.29 21.67
CA LYS A 162 12.28 41.32 22.00
C LYS A 162 12.65 42.02 23.31
N GLN A 163 12.99 41.26 24.35
CA GLN A 163 13.43 41.80 25.64
C GLN A 163 14.69 42.65 25.50
N ARG A 164 15.71 42.17 24.78
CA ARG A 164 16.94 42.93 24.53
C ARG A 164 16.68 44.25 23.79
N ARG A 165 15.78 44.25 22.79
CA ARG A 165 15.38 45.48 22.09
C ARG A 165 14.69 46.47 23.02
N GLN A 166 13.81 46.00 23.91
CA GLN A 166 13.13 46.87 24.88
C GLN A 166 14.12 47.50 25.86
N LEU A 167 15.05 46.71 26.41
CA LEU A 167 16.11 47.21 27.29
C LEU A 167 17.01 48.24 26.60
N LEU A 168 17.40 47.99 25.34
CA LEU A 168 18.20 48.95 24.57
C LEU A 168 17.44 50.25 24.28
N LYS A 169 16.12 50.20 24.10
CA LYS A 169 15.29 51.41 23.95
C LYS A 169 15.25 52.20 25.26
N MET A 170 15.08 51.53 26.39
CA MET A 170 15.08 52.16 27.72
C MET A 170 16.42 52.82 28.05
N LYS A 171 17.54 52.24 27.63
CA LYS A 171 18.89 52.83 27.82
C LYS A 171 19.19 54.05 26.94
N LYS A 172 18.42 54.25 25.86
CA LYS A 172 18.61 55.35 24.90
C LYS A 172 17.66 56.53 25.15
N SER A 173 16.60 56.32 25.94
CA SER A 173 15.73 57.37 26.46
C SER A 173 16.32 57.93 27.74
#